data_AF-A0A3N7IF63-F1
#
_entry.id   AF-A0A3N7IF63-F1
#
_cell.length_a   1.000
_cell.length_b   1.000
_cell.length_c   1.000
_cell.angle_alpha   90.00
_cell.angle_beta   90.00
_cell.angle_gamma   90.00
#
_symmetry.space_group_name_H-M   'P 1'
#
loop_
_entity.id
_entity.type
_entity.pdbx_description
1 polymer ?
#
loop_
_entity_poly.entity_id
_entity_poly.type
_entity_poly.pdbx_seq_one_letter_code
_entity_poly.pdbx_strand_id
1 'polypeptide(L)'
;RKLAFQSLEESEQIADETAEEDNLEWRVETIKTAISQLPDGYRLVLTLHLLEGYDHEEIAHILRISEATSRSQFLRGKRKLLANLRN
;
A
#
# COMPACT_ATOMS: atom_id res chain seq x y z
N ARG A 1 9.13 17.54 -17.16
CA ARG A 1 7.85 16.79 -17.14
C ARG A 1 7.46 16.59 -15.67
N LYS A 2 6.57 17.44 -15.15
CA LYS A 2 6.11 17.40 -13.76
C LYS A 2 5.04 16.31 -13.69
N LEU A 3 5.33 15.18 -13.06
CA LEU A 3 4.32 14.13 -12.83
C LEU A 3 3.26 14.75 -11.92
N ALA A 4 2.09 15.03 -12.50
CA ALA A 4 0.94 15.52 -11.77
C ALA A 4 0.44 14.38 -10.89
N PHE A 5 0.64 14.50 -9.58
CA PHE A 5 -0.08 13.71 -8.60
C PHE A 5 -1.55 14.10 -8.72
N GLN A 6 -2.32 13.30 -9.48
CA GLN A 6 -3.76 13.35 -9.38
C GLN A 6 -4.14 12.81 -8.00
N SER A 7 -4.65 13.69 -7.16
CA SER A 7 -5.37 13.36 -5.95
C SER A 7 -6.63 12.58 -6.36
N LEU A 8 -6.52 11.25 -6.42
CA LEU A 8 -7.68 10.37 -6.42
C LEU A 8 -8.26 10.40 -5.01
N GLU A 9 -9.04 11.44 -4.74
CA GLU A 9 -9.99 11.49 -3.64
C GLU A 9 -11.18 10.60 -4.01
N GLU A 10 -11.02 9.29 -3.88
CA GLU A 10 -12.15 8.39 -3.74
C GLU A 10 -12.34 8.12 -2.25
N SER A 11 -13.29 8.85 -1.66
CA SER A 11 -13.79 8.62 -0.32
C SER A 11 -14.66 7.37 -0.32
N GLU A 12 -14.04 6.19 -0.40
CA GLU A 12 -14.74 4.94 -0.13
C GLU A 12 -14.66 4.65 1.37
N GLN A 13 -15.82 4.38 1.99
CA GLN A 13 -15.90 3.91 3.37
C GLN A 13 -15.17 2.58 3.47
N ILE A 14 -14.03 2.61 4.13
CA ILE A 14 -13.18 1.45 4.30
C ILE A 14 -13.70 0.64 5.50
N ALA A 15 -14.55 -0.36 5.22
CA ALA A 15 -14.80 -1.44 6.16
C ALA A 15 -13.51 -2.28 6.29
N ASP A 16 -12.99 -2.38 7.51
CA ASP A 16 -11.88 -3.28 7.80
C ASP A 16 -12.43 -4.70 7.92
N GLU A 17 -12.62 -5.35 6.77
CA GLU A 17 -12.86 -6.79 6.74
C GLU A 17 -11.60 -7.47 7.29
N THR A 18 -11.69 -7.94 8.52
CA THR A 18 -10.72 -8.83 9.15
C THR A 18 -10.59 -10.07 8.27
N ALA A 19 -9.57 -10.09 7.43
CA ALA A 19 -9.26 -11.23 6.59
C ALA A 19 -8.97 -12.44 7.49
N GLU A 20 -9.73 -13.52 7.33
CA GLU A 20 -9.43 -14.81 7.93
C GLU A 20 -7.97 -15.19 7.58
N GLU A 21 -7.16 -15.41 8.61
CA GLU A 21 -5.76 -15.83 8.49
C GLU A 21 -5.73 -17.30 8.05
N ASP A 22 -5.96 -17.54 6.75
CA ASP A 22 -5.54 -18.78 6.14
C ASP A 22 -4.02 -18.92 6.33
N ASN A 23 -3.59 -20.05 6.87
CA ASN A 23 -2.18 -20.39 7.08
C ASN A 23 -1.51 -20.64 5.71
N LEU A 24 -1.33 -19.57 4.93
CA LEU A 24 -0.78 -19.60 3.59
C LEU A 24 0.69 -19.20 3.61
N GLU A 25 1.55 -20.15 3.26
CA GLU A 25 2.99 -19.90 3.12
C GLU A 25 3.29 -19.36 1.71
N TRP A 26 3.46 -18.04 1.60
CA TRP A 26 3.78 -17.39 0.33
C TRP A 26 5.28 -17.43 0.04
N ARG A 27 5.65 -17.76 -1.19
CA ARG A 27 7.04 -17.62 -1.67
C ARG A 27 7.41 -16.14 -1.78
N VAL A 28 8.64 -15.81 -1.38
CA VAL A 28 9.19 -14.43 -1.47
C VAL A 28 9.08 -13.85 -2.88
N GLU A 29 9.33 -14.66 -3.91
CA GLU A 29 9.24 -14.21 -5.31
C GLU A 29 7.81 -13.85 -5.73
N THR A 30 6.81 -14.58 -5.21
CA THR A 30 5.39 -14.28 -5.41
C THR A 30 5.02 -12.94 -4.78
N ILE A 31 5.50 -12.69 -3.55
CA ILE A 31 5.29 -11.41 -2.85
C ILE A 31 5.92 -10.26 -3.63
N LYS A 32 7.18 -10.41 -4.07
CA LYS A 32 7.87 -9.39 -4.87
C LYS A 32 7.12 -9.07 -6.17
N THR A 33 6.67 -10.10 -6.87
CA THR A 33 5.87 -9.95 -8.10
C THR A 33 4.56 -9.22 -7.80
N ALA A 34 3.83 -9.62 -6.77
CA ALA A 34 2.57 -8.97 -6.37
C ALA A 34 2.75 -7.50 -5.97
N ILE A 35 3.83 -7.17 -5.24
CA ILE A 35 4.19 -5.78 -4.88
C ILE A 35 4.49 -4.95 -6.13
N SER A 36 5.20 -5.51 -7.12
CA SER A 36 5.55 -4.80 -8.36
C SER A 36 4.32 -4.43 -9.21
N GLN A 37 3.21 -5.15 -9.06
CA GLN A 37 1.95 -4.90 -9.77
C GLN A 37 1.07 -3.84 -9.09
N LEU A 38 1.46 -3.36 -7.91
CA LEU A 38 0.70 -2.31 -7.21
C LEU A 38 0.89 -0.95 -7.89
N PRO A 39 -0.13 -0.06 -7.86
CA PRO A 39 0.04 1.35 -8.18
C PRO A 39 1.19 1.98 -7.39
N ASP A 40 1.92 2.91 -8.01
CA ASP A 40 3.17 3.46 -7.48
C ASP A 40 3.04 4.00 -6.06
N GLY A 41 1.97 4.74 -5.75
CA GLY A 41 1.73 5.27 -4.40
C GLY A 41 1.63 4.16 -3.35
N TYR A 42 0.87 3.11 -3.64
CA TYR A 42 0.68 1.99 -2.72
C TYR A 42 2.00 1.22 -2.53
N ARG A 43 2.71 0.98 -3.63
CA ARG A 43 4.00 0.29 -3.62
C ARG A 43 5.03 1.03 -2.77
N LEU A 44 5.15 2.35 -2.96
CA LEU A 44 6.08 3.19 -2.22
C LEU A 44 5.74 3.24 -0.72
N VAL A 45 4.48 3.49 -0.39
CA VAL A 45 4.04 3.56 1.02
C VAL A 45 4.23 2.23 1.74
N LEU A 46 3.87 1.09 1.11
CA LEU A 46 4.10 -0.23 1.70
C LEU A 46 5.58 -0.55 1.85
N THR A 47 6.41 -0.20 0.87
CA THR A 47 7.87 -0.41 0.93
C THR A 47 8.46 0.35 2.11
N LEU A 48 8.20 1.66 2.19
CA LEU A 48 8.74 2.51 3.25
C LEU A 48 8.23 2.09 4.63
N HIS A 49 6.97 1.66 4.76
CA HIS A 49 6.43 1.26 6.06
C HIS A 49 6.86 -0.16 6.49
N LEU A 50 6.67 -1.15 5.63
CA LEU A 50 6.84 -2.57 6.00
C LEU A 50 8.29 -3.06 5.87
N LEU A 51 9.07 -2.50 4.96
CA LEU A 51 10.43 -2.97 4.67
C LEU A 51 11.48 -2.06 5.30
N GLU A 52 11.27 -0.74 5.24
CA GLU A 52 12.22 0.25 5.76
C GLU A 52 11.88 0.71 7.18
N GLY A 53 10.65 0.49 7.66
CA GLY A 53 10.24 0.76 9.04
C GLY A 53 9.85 2.21 9.34
N TYR A 54 9.64 3.06 8.32
CA TYR A 54 9.20 4.44 8.52
C TYR A 54 7.74 4.52 8.98
N ASP A 55 7.44 5.50 9.83
CA ASP A 55 6.05 5.80 10.18
C ASP A 55 5.34 6.65 9.11
N HIS A 56 4.04 6.88 9.28
CA HIS A 56 3.26 7.63 8.28
C HIS A 56 3.61 9.11 8.19
N GLU A 57 4.13 9.70 9.27
CA GLU A 57 4.56 11.10 9.31
C GLU A 57 5.84 11.27 8.48
N GLU A 58 6.83 10.40 8.71
CA GLU A 58 8.08 10.33 7.94
C GLU A 58 7.81 10.07 6.45
N ILE A 59 6.93 9.11 6.14
CA ILE A 59 6.54 8.80 4.76
C ILE A 59 5.87 10.00 4.09
N ALA A 60 4.97 10.69 4.80
CA ALA A 60 4.31 11.89 4.29
C ALA A 60 5.33 12.97 3.91
N HIS A 61 6.36 13.15 4.74
CA HIS A 61 7.46 14.06 4.46
C HIS A 61 8.28 13.63 3.23
N ILE A 62 8.69 12.35 3.17
CA ILE A 62 9.50 11.79 2.07
C ILE A 62 8.78 11.92 0.72
N LEU A 63 7.51 11.53 0.68
CA LEU A 63 6.73 11.49 -0.56
C LEU A 63 6.01 12.80 -0.88
N ARG A 64 6.06 13.79 0.02
CA ARG A 64 5.36 15.08 -0.10
C ARG A 64 3.86 14.92 -0.30
N ILE A 65 3.26 14.04 0.50
CA ILE A 65 1.81 13.80 0.58
C ILE A 65 1.31 14.10 2.00
N SER A 66 0.00 14.08 2.24
CA SER A 66 -0.50 14.18 3.62
C SER A 66 -0.33 12.85 4.37
N GLU A 67 -0.20 12.90 5.70
CA GLU A 67 -0.19 11.69 6.55
C GLU A 67 -1.46 10.86 6.36
N ALA A 68 -2.63 11.51 6.22
CA ALA A 68 -3.90 10.84 5.91
C ALA A 68 -3.85 10.12 4.55
N THR A 69 -3.20 10.73 3.55
CA THR A 69 -2.95 10.08 2.26
C THR A 69 -2.04 8.85 2.43
N SER A 70 -0.97 8.95 3.22
CA SER A 70 -0.08 7.82 3.53
C SER A 70 -0.85 6.65 4.16
N ARG A 71 -1.64 6.91 5.22
CA ARG A 71 -2.47 5.91 5.90
C ARG A 71 -3.49 5.24 4.96
N SER A 72 -4.20 6.04 4.16
CA SER A 72 -5.21 5.51 3.23
C SER A 72 -4.58 4.71 2.08
N GLN A 73 -3.44 5.14 1.54
CA GLN A 73 -2.68 4.40 0.54
C GLN A 73 -2.11 3.09 1.10
N PHE A 74 -1.64 3.09 2.35
CA PHE A 74 -1.17 1.89 3.03
C PHE A 74 -2.27 0.84 3.13
N LEU A 75 -3.45 1.24 3.63
CA LEU A 75 -4.57 0.32 3.85
C LEU A 75 -5.11 -0.24 2.52
N ARG A 76 -5.32 0.62 1.51
CA ARG A 76 -5.72 0.20 0.16
C ARG A 76 -4.65 -0.68 -0.50
N GLY A 77 -3.37 -0.32 -0.33
CA GLY A 77 -2.24 -1.09 -0.81
C GLY A 77 -2.19 -2.49 -0.23
N LYS A 78 -2.37 -2.63 1.08
CA LYS A 78 -2.39 -3.93 1.78
C LYS A 78 -3.51 -4.82 1.24
N ARG A 79 -4.73 -4.29 1.05
CA ARG A 79 -5.85 -5.06 0.46
C ARG A 79 -5.57 -5.48 -0.97
N LYS A 80 -5.06 -4.56 -1.80
CA LYS A 80 -4.70 -4.87 -3.20
C LYS A 80 -3.60 -5.93 -3.27
N LEU A 81 -2.61 -5.87 -2.37
CA LEU A 81 -1.54 -6.86 -2.28
C LEU A 81 -2.10 -8.24 -1.93
N LEU A 82 -2.96 -8.33 -0.91
CA LEU A 82 -3.61 -9.59 -0.53
C LEU A 82 -4.48 -10.14 -1.66
N ALA A 83 -5.22 -9.28 -2.36
CA ALA A 83 -6.00 -9.68 -3.53
C ALA A 83 -5.11 -10.21 -4.66
N ASN A 84 -3.96 -9.58 -4.93
CA ASN A 84 -3.00 -10.04 -5.93
C ASN A 84 -2.37 -11.39 -5.54
N LEU A 85 -2.15 -11.64 -4.25
CA LEU A 85 -1.58 -12.91 -3.77
C LEU A 85 -2.60 -14.06 -3.89
N ARG A 86 -3.87 -13.81 -3.58
CA ARG A 86 -4.95 -14.83 -3.61
C ARG A 86 -5.38 -15.29 -5.01
N ASN A 87 -4.87 -14.65 -6.08
CA ASN A 87 -5.14 -15.01 -7.48
C ASN A 87 -4.03 -15.89 -8.05
#